data_AF-A0A7V1JJ62-F1
#
_entry.id   AF-A0A7V1JJ62-F1
#
_cell.length_a   1.000
_cell.length_b   1.000
_cell.length_c   1.000
_cell.angle_alpha   90.00
_cell.angle_beta   90.00
_cell.angle_gamma   90.00
#
_symmetry.space_group_name_H-M   'P 1'
#
loop_
_entity.id
_entity.type
_entity.pdbx_description
1 polymer ?
#
loop_
_entity_poly.entity_id
_entity_poly.type
_entity_poly.pdbx_seq_one_letter_code
_entity_poly.pdbx_strand_id
1 'polypeptide(L)' 'MTEKERLNRITESIIGAAIEVHRALGPGLLESAYEACLAFELVERGL' A
#
# COMPACT_ATOMS: atom_id res chain seq x y z
N MET A 1 4.15 -23.64 -0.11
CA MET A 1 3.48 -22.33 -0.05
C MET A 1 2.09 -22.52 -0.60
N THR A 2 1.09 -22.46 0.27
CA THR A 2 -0.33 -22.59 -0.13
C THR A 2 -0.79 -21.31 -0.83
N GLU A 3 -1.89 -21.40 -1.57
CA GLU A 3 -2.51 -20.22 -2.18
C GLU A 3 -2.88 -19.16 -1.13
N LYS A 4 -3.39 -19.61 0.03
CA LYS A 4 -3.72 -18.74 1.16
C LYS A 4 -2.49 -17.98 1.67
N GLU A 5 -1.36 -18.66 1.82
CA GLU A 5 -0.10 -18.01 2.23
C GLU A 5 0.37 -16.98 1.19
N ARG A 6 0.18 -17.25 -0.11
CA ARG A 6 0.50 -16.27 -1.16
C ARG A 6 -0.34 -15.01 -1.02
N LEU A 7 -1.65 -15.18 -0.90
CA LEU A 7 -2.58 -14.07 -0.77
C LEU A 7 -2.30 -13.26 0.49
N ASN A 8 -2.03 -13.91 1.62
CA ASN A 8 -1.67 -13.22 2.86
C ASN A 8 -0.43 -12.32 2.69
N ARG A 9 0.61 -12.79 1.98
CA ARG A 9 1.82 -11.99 1.73
C ARG A 9 1.55 -10.78 0.82
N ILE A 10 0.70 -10.95 -0.19
CA ILE A 10 0.28 -9.83 -1.06
C ILE A 10 -0.50 -8.80 -0.22
N THR A 11 -1.48 -9.25 0.57
CA THR A 11 -2.29 -8.39 1.44
C THR A 11 -1.42 -7.63 2.45
N GLU A 12 -0.45 -8.31 3.07
CA GLU A 12 0.48 -7.69 4.01
C GLU A 12 1.28 -6.55 3.34
N SER A 13 1.76 -6.77 2.10
CA SER A 13 2.49 -5.76 1.36
C SER A 13 1.61 -4.55 0.98
N ILE A 14 0.36 -4.79 0.56
CA ILE A 14 -0.61 -3.72 0.26
C ILE A 14 -0.92 -2.88 1.51
N ILE A 15 -1.19 -3.53 2.64
CA ILE A 15 -1.48 -2.84 3.90
C ILE A 15 -0.25 -2.05 4.36
N GLY A 16 0.95 -2.63 4.26
CA GLY A 16 2.19 -1.96 4.57
C GLY A 16 2.42 -0.71 3.72
N ALA A 17 2.17 -0.78 2.41
CA ALA A 17 2.25 0.37 1.50
C ALA A 17 1.30 1.50 1.92
N ALA A 18 0.03 1.18 2.21
CA ALA A 18 -0.96 2.16 2.66
C ALA A 18 -0.59 2.82 3.99
N ILE A 19 -0.03 2.05 4.93
CA ILE A 19 0.44 2.58 6.22
C ILE A 19 1.61 3.54 6.02
N GLU A 20 2.60 3.20 5.19
CA GLU A 20 3.75 4.07 4.93
C GLU A 20 3.34 5.37 4.23
N VAL A 21 2.43 5.31 3.25
CA VAL A 21 1.86 6.51 2.63
C VAL A 21 1.15 7.39 3.66
N HIS A 22 0.33 6.81 4.53
CA HIS A 22 -0.36 7.58 5.58
C HIS A 22 0.61 8.20 6.59
N ARG A 23 1.69 7.48 6.97
CA ARG A 23 2.73 8.00 7.87
C ARG A 23 3.50 9.16 7.26
N ALA A 24 3.78 9.11 5.96
CA ALA A 24 4.51 10.15 5.26
C ALA A 24 3.65 11.41 5.05
N LEU A 25 2.38 11.25 4.66
CA LEU A 25 1.49 12.37 4.35
C LEU A 25 0.84 12.99 5.59
N GLY A 26 0.49 12.17 6.59
CA GLY A 26 -0.40 12.59 7.68
C GLY A 26 -1.83 12.83 7.21
N PRO A 27 -2.77 13.16 8.11
CA PRO A 27 -4.18 13.39 7.80
C PRO A 27 -4.45 14.78 7.17
N GLY A 28 -5.59 14.93 6.50
CA GLY A 28 -6.11 16.23 6.04
C GLY A 28 -5.94 16.53 4.54
N LEU A 29 -5.40 15.58 3.78
CA LEU A 29 -5.32 15.66 2.32
C LEU A 29 -6.54 15.02 1.64
N LEU A 30 -6.71 15.34 0.35
CA LEU A 30 -7.72 14.71 -0.51
C LEU A 30 -7.38 13.24 -0.75
N GLU A 31 -8.41 12.43 -0.96
CA GLU A 31 -8.27 11.00 -1.28
C GLU A 31 -7.39 10.77 -2.53
N SER A 32 -7.49 11.63 -3.55
CA SER A 32 -6.68 11.55 -4.76
C SER A 32 -5.18 11.68 -4.51
N ALA A 33 -4.76 12.38 -3.45
CA ALA A 33 -3.36 12.45 -3.06
C ALA A 33 -2.89 11.11 -2.47
N TYR A 34 -3.71 10.47 -1.62
CA TYR A 34 -3.42 9.14 -1.11
C TYR A 34 -3.40 8.09 -2.22
N GLU A 35 -4.34 8.14 -3.15
CA GLU A 35 -4.42 7.23 -4.29
C GLU A 35 -3.16 7.31 -5.15
N ALA A 36 -2.74 8.51 -5.54
CA ALA A 36 -1.54 8.70 -6.35
C ALA A 36 -0.26 8.20 -5.65
N CYS A 37 -0.11 8.51 -4.36
CA CYS A 37 1.04 8.06 -3.58
C CYS A 37 1.02 6.54 -3.34
N LEU A 38 -0.15 5.95 -3.08
CA LEU A 38 -0.30 4.50 -2.91
C LEU A 38 -0.02 3.75 -4.21
N ALA A 39 -0.51 4.24 -5.34
CA ALA A 39 -0.22 3.64 -6.64
C ALA A 39 1.30 3.63 -6.91
N PHE A 40 1.98 4.75 -6.62
CA PHE A 40 3.45 4.82 -6.73
C PHE A 40 4.15 3.80 -5.80
N GLU A 41 3.78 3.76 -4.52
CA GLU A 41 4.37 2.85 -3.53
C GLU A 41 4.16 1.36 -3.89
N LEU A 42 2.98 1.01 -4.41
CA LEU A 42 2.68 -0.36 -4.86
C LEU A 42 3.55 -0.77 -6.05
N VAL A 43 3.72 0.13 -7.03
CA VAL A 43 4.59 -0.10 -8.20
C VAL A 43 6.05 -0.29 -7.77
N GLU A 44 6.56 0.54 -6.85
CA GLU A 44 7.92 0.42 -6.32
C GLU A 44 8.13 -0.93 -5.58
N ARG A 45 7.08 -1.47 -4.98
CA ARG A 45 7.08 -2.80 -4.33
C ARG A 45 6.87 -3.96 -5.30
N GLY A 46 6.67 -3.68 -6.60
CA GLY A 46 6.44 -4.68 -7.64
C GLY A 46 5.08 -5.37 -7.55
N LEU A 47 4.07 -4.67 -7.03
CA LEU A 47 2.68 -5.13 -6.94
C LEU A 47 1.81 -4.63 -8.09
#